data_AF-A0A9D5LVT9-F1
#
_entry.id   AF-A0A9D5LVT9-F1
#
_cell.length_a   1.000
_cell.length_b   1.000
_cell.length_c   1.000
_cell.angle_alpha   90.00
_cell.angle_beta   90.00
_cell.angle_gamma   90.00
#
_symmetry.space_group_name_H-M   'P 1'
#
loop_
_entity.id
_entity.type
_entity.pdbx_description
1 polymer ?
#
loop_
_entity_poly.entity_id
_entity_poly.type
_entity_poly.pdbx_seq_one_letter_code
_entity_poly.pdbx_strand_id
1 'polypeptide(L)'
;RRNKSPNYNFVYDQVVSCGEMISSKILSEYLNDIQFKNTWLDARDYIKTDNYYREGNVNWEETENKIAELDKNLCYVTQGFIGSEDNNFTVTLGREGSDYSAAIFAYCLNAEAMTIWKDVPGVMTGDPRKFENVSLLSNISYEDAIEMAYYGASVIHPKTLQPLKQKNIPFFVKSFVEPKKPGTKVGNGGNFQKEESYILKENQNLLRISTRDFSFIAEEHLSKIFALLAKNKIKISLMQNTAISLELCLEDKYGNIDELNKELQKDFQTELLKNLSLYTVRNAKLEDLGDFYKNKNILLEQSSNKTIQVVTN
;
A
#
# COMPACT_ATOMS: atom_id res chain seq x y z
N ARG A 1 31.05 -12.35 -8.68
CA ARG A 1 29.56 -12.43 -8.74
C ARG A 1 29.15 -13.90 -8.58
N ARG A 2 28.59 -14.31 -7.44
CA ARG A 2 28.27 -15.73 -7.13
C ARG A 2 26.87 -16.18 -7.58
N ASN A 3 25.95 -15.26 -7.87
CA ASN A 3 24.65 -15.57 -8.45
C ASN A 3 24.69 -15.35 -9.97
N LYS A 4 24.35 -16.38 -10.76
CA LYS A 4 24.34 -16.38 -12.23
C LYS A 4 22.92 -16.25 -12.83
N SER A 5 21.89 -16.13 -11.98
CA SER A 5 20.51 -16.02 -12.48
C SER A 5 20.33 -14.73 -13.29
N PRO A 6 19.79 -14.80 -14.52
CA PRO A 6 19.48 -13.61 -15.31
C PRO A 6 18.22 -12.89 -14.83
N ASN A 7 17.44 -13.48 -13.92
CA ASN A 7 16.20 -12.89 -13.42
C ASN A 7 16.50 -11.83 -12.34
N TYR A 8 16.41 -10.55 -12.72
CA TYR A 8 16.64 -9.42 -11.82
C TYR A 8 15.78 -9.48 -10.55
N ASN A 9 14.49 -9.82 -10.66
CA ASN A 9 13.58 -9.82 -9.51
C ASN A 9 13.95 -10.92 -8.50
N PHE A 10 14.33 -12.10 -8.99
CA PHE A 10 14.86 -13.17 -8.15
C PHE A 10 16.13 -12.74 -7.40
N VAL A 11 17.11 -12.19 -8.12
CA VAL A 11 18.38 -11.74 -7.53
C VAL A 11 18.15 -10.64 -6.50
N TYR A 12 17.23 -9.72 -6.79
CA TYR A 12 16.83 -8.66 -5.86
C TYR A 12 16.32 -9.25 -4.53
N ASP A 13 15.38 -10.19 -4.57
CA ASP A 13 14.81 -10.79 -3.35
C ASP A 13 15.85 -11.56 -2.53
N GLN A 14 16.83 -12.22 -3.18
CA GLN A 14 17.91 -12.91 -2.47
C GLN A 14 18.89 -11.95 -1.77
N VAL A 15 18.96 -10.68 -2.20
CA VAL A 15 19.92 -9.70 -1.66
C VAL A 15 19.26 -8.78 -0.64
N VAL A 16 18.08 -8.24 -0.93
CA VAL A 16 17.43 -7.25 -0.07
C VAL A 16 16.97 -7.86 1.25
N SER A 17 16.58 -9.13 1.25
CA SER A 17 16.20 -9.89 2.45
C SER A 17 17.29 -9.93 3.52
N CYS A 18 18.58 -9.84 3.14
CA CYS A 18 19.68 -9.81 4.11
C CYS A 18 19.54 -8.70 5.15
N GLY A 19 18.94 -7.56 4.80
CA GLY A 19 18.70 -6.47 5.75
C GLY A 19 17.85 -6.90 6.93
N GLU A 20 16.70 -7.52 6.65
CA GLU A 20 15.75 -8.01 7.66
C GLU A 20 16.36 -9.16 8.49
N MET A 21 17.13 -10.04 7.84
CA MET A 21 17.82 -11.13 8.53
C MET A 21 18.82 -10.62 9.56
N ILE A 22 19.60 -9.58 9.22
CA ILE A 22 20.60 -9.01 10.11
C ILE A 22 19.93 -8.21 11.23
N SER A 23 18.98 -7.33 10.91
CA SER A 23 18.32 -6.45 11.88
C SER A 23 17.59 -7.24 12.98
N SER A 24 16.81 -8.25 12.58
CA SER A 24 16.05 -9.11 13.50
C SER A 24 16.95 -9.94 14.42
N LYS A 25 18.09 -10.42 13.94
CA LYS A 25 19.08 -11.12 14.78
C LYS A 25 19.68 -10.19 15.82
N ILE A 26 20.12 -8.99 15.39
CA ILE A 26 20.65 -7.98 16.32
C ILE A 26 19.61 -7.64 17.41
N LEU A 27 18.35 -7.45 17.02
CA LEU A 27 17.28 -7.17 17.96
C LEU A 27 17.06 -8.31 18.95
N SER A 28 16.99 -9.56 18.46
CA SER A 28 16.78 -10.74 19.30
C SER A 28 17.89 -10.92 20.34
N GLU A 29 19.15 -10.77 19.92
CA GLU A 29 20.32 -10.85 20.80
C GLU A 29 20.31 -9.72 21.84
N TYR A 30 20.05 -8.47 21.42
CA TYR A 30 19.96 -7.34 22.32
C TYR A 30 18.85 -7.51 23.38
N LEU A 31 17.67 -7.99 22.96
CA LEU A 31 16.56 -8.28 23.87
C LEU A 31 16.95 -9.35 24.91
N ASN A 32 17.64 -10.41 24.48
CA ASN A 32 18.14 -11.43 25.41
C ASN A 32 19.21 -10.88 26.37
N ASP A 33 20.11 -10.01 25.89
CA ASP A 33 21.13 -9.35 26.72
C ASP A 33 20.50 -8.54 27.87
N ILE A 34 19.44 -7.77 27.58
CA ILE A 34 18.66 -7.02 28.58
C ILE A 34 17.65 -7.89 29.37
N GLN A 35 17.79 -9.22 29.31
CA GLN A 35 16.97 -10.20 30.03
C GLN A 35 15.50 -10.29 29.58
N PHE A 36 15.18 -9.79 28.37
CA PHE A 36 13.91 -10.03 27.70
C PHE A 36 13.99 -11.31 26.87
N LYS A 37 13.62 -12.44 27.49
CA LYS A 37 13.71 -13.77 26.88
C LYS A 37 12.86 -13.86 25.60
N ASN A 38 13.52 -14.15 24.48
CA ASN A 38 12.86 -14.35 23.19
C ASN A 38 13.61 -15.39 22.33
N THR A 39 12.91 -15.95 21.34
CA THR A 39 13.46 -16.89 20.35
C THR A 39 13.47 -16.26 18.97
N TRP A 40 14.63 -16.26 18.30
CA TRP A 40 14.72 -15.81 16.91
C TRP A 40 14.16 -16.89 15.95
N LEU A 41 13.31 -16.48 15.02
CA LEU A 41 12.75 -17.33 13.96
C LEU A 41 13.10 -16.78 12.58
N ASP A 42 13.23 -17.67 11.60
CA ASP A 42 13.33 -17.32 10.19
C ASP A 42 11.92 -17.31 9.57
N ALA A 43 11.42 -16.13 9.18
CA ALA A 43 10.08 -15.96 8.60
C ALA A 43 9.85 -16.81 7.35
N ARG A 44 10.90 -17.17 6.61
CA ARG A 44 10.82 -17.95 5.38
C ARG A 44 10.43 -19.40 5.62
N ASP A 45 10.65 -19.91 6.83
CA ASP A 45 10.22 -21.25 7.21
C ASP A 45 8.71 -21.33 7.45
N TYR A 46 8.05 -20.17 7.65
CA TYR A 46 6.65 -20.06 8.05
C TYR A 46 5.76 -19.38 6.99
N ILE A 47 6.19 -18.25 6.43
CA ILE A 47 5.46 -17.53 5.38
C ILE A 47 5.83 -18.13 4.03
N LYS A 48 4.87 -18.84 3.43
CA LYS A 48 5.03 -19.50 2.14
C LYS A 48 4.32 -18.73 1.04
N THR A 49 4.96 -18.60 -0.12
CA THR A 49 4.46 -17.80 -1.24
C THR A 49 4.63 -18.51 -2.57
N ASP A 50 4.00 -17.99 -3.62
CA ASP A 50 4.39 -18.30 -4.99
C ASP A 50 5.77 -17.72 -5.35
N ASN A 51 6.21 -17.94 -6.59
CA ASN A 51 7.47 -17.43 -7.13
C ASN A 51 7.33 -16.05 -7.81
N TYR A 52 6.28 -15.27 -7.48
CA TYR A 52 6.09 -13.92 -8.02
C TYR A 52 7.00 -12.91 -7.30
N TYR A 53 8.32 -13.04 -7.52
CA TYR A 53 9.36 -12.27 -6.86
C TYR A 53 9.08 -10.76 -6.83
N ARG A 54 9.41 -10.15 -5.70
CA ARG A 54 9.14 -8.76 -5.29
C ARG A 54 7.72 -8.44 -4.86
N GLU A 55 6.74 -9.30 -5.13
CA GLU A 55 5.33 -9.11 -4.78
C GLU A 55 4.66 -10.47 -4.49
N GLY A 56 5.35 -11.39 -3.80
CA GLY A 56 4.91 -12.77 -3.64
C GLY A 56 3.49 -12.89 -3.07
N ASN A 57 2.69 -13.80 -3.65
CA ASN A 57 1.36 -14.09 -3.16
C ASN A 57 1.44 -15.19 -2.11
N VAL A 58 0.87 -14.94 -0.92
CA VAL A 58 0.92 -15.88 0.21
C VAL A 58 0.08 -17.11 -0.09
N ASN A 59 0.68 -18.29 0.06
CA ASN A 59 -0.03 -19.56 0.20
C ASN A 59 -0.58 -19.65 1.63
N TRP A 60 -1.82 -19.21 1.80
CA TRP A 60 -2.46 -19.10 3.12
C TRP A 60 -2.59 -20.45 3.82
N GLU A 61 -2.98 -21.51 3.10
CA GLU A 61 -3.16 -22.84 3.69
C GLU A 61 -1.85 -23.37 4.31
N GLU A 62 -0.75 -23.32 3.54
CA GLU A 62 0.54 -23.79 4.03
C GLU A 62 1.10 -22.89 5.14
N THR A 63 0.94 -21.57 4.99
CA THR A 63 1.41 -20.59 5.97
C THR A 63 0.67 -20.74 7.30
N GLU A 64 -0.65 -20.93 7.28
CA GLU A 64 -1.45 -21.16 8.49
C GLU A 64 -1.02 -22.46 9.20
N ASN A 65 -0.84 -23.54 8.44
CA ASN A 65 -0.39 -24.83 8.99
C ASN A 65 0.97 -24.70 9.69
N LYS A 66 1.94 -24.03 9.06
CA LYS A 66 3.28 -23.84 9.62
C LYS A 66 3.29 -22.92 10.84
N ILE A 67 2.55 -21.82 10.81
CA ILE A 67 2.48 -20.88 11.93
C ILE A 67 1.72 -21.50 13.12
N ALA A 68 0.76 -22.39 12.87
CA ALA A 68 0.03 -23.09 13.93
C ALA A 68 0.93 -23.99 14.80
N GLU A 69 2.10 -24.40 14.30
CA GLU A 69 3.09 -25.19 15.05
C GLU A 69 3.85 -24.37 16.10
N LEU A 70 3.76 -23.03 16.08
CA LEU A 70 4.43 -22.17 17.05
C LEU A 70 3.83 -22.29 18.45
N ASP A 71 4.69 -22.36 19.47
CA ASP A 71 4.27 -22.35 20.87
C ASP A 71 3.84 -20.93 21.29
N LYS A 72 2.55 -20.75 21.49
CA LYS A 72 1.93 -19.46 21.86
C LYS A 72 2.35 -18.94 23.24
N ASN A 73 3.04 -19.74 24.05
CA ASN A 73 3.58 -19.32 25.35
C ASN A 73 4.96 -18.65 25.24
N LEU A 74 5.60 -18.70 24.07
CA LEU A 74 6.92 -18.13 23.84
C LEU A 74 6.83 -16.76 23.14
N CYS A 75 7.85 -15.94 23.37
CA CYS A 75 8.04 -14.68 22.65
C CYS A 75 9.02 -14.92 21.49
N TYR A 76 8.65 -14.45 20.30
CA TYR A 76 9.45 -14.62 19.09
C TYR A 76 9.86 -13.28 18.49
N VAL A 77 11.08 -13.24 17.94
CA VAL A 77 11.55 -12.18 17.05
C VAL A 77 11.73 -12.79 15.68
N THR A 78 11.07 -12.23 14.67
CA THR A 78 11.15 -12.70 13.28
C THR A 78 11.25 -11.53 12.32
N GLN A 79 11.50 -11.81 11.05
CA GLN A 79 11.64 -10.82 10.00
C GLN A 79 10.27 -10.36 9.49
N GLY A 80 10.20 -9.12 9.03
CA GLY A 80 9.14 -8.67 8.14
C GLY A 80 9.53 -8.83 6.66
N PHE A 81 8.60 -8.52 5.76
CA PHE A 81 8.81 -8.34 4.32
C PHE A 81 9.19 -9.59 3.51
N ILE A 82 9.62 -10.68 4.16
CA ILE A 82 10.17 -11.87 3.49
C ILE A 82 9.32 -13.13 3.74
N GLY A 83 9.31 -14.01 2.75
CA GLY A 83 8.80 -15.38 2.80
C GLY A 83 9.63 -16.28 1.88
N SER A 84 9.17 -17.50 1.61
CA SER A 84 9.80 -18.35 0.59
C SER A 84 8.81 -19.12 -0.26
N GLU A 85 9.23 -19.45 -1.48
CA GLU A 85 8.50 -20.38 -2.35
C GLU A 85 8.85 -21.85 -2.06
N ASP A 86 8.23 -22.77 -2.80
CA ASP A 86 8.29 -24.22 -2.57
C ASP A 86 9.73 -24.80 -2.57
N ASN A 87 10.67 -24.22 -3.33
CA ASN A 87 12.09 -24.60 -3.31
C ASN A 87 12.92 -23.85 -2.24
N ASN A 88 12.26 -23.14 -1.34
CA ASN A 88 12.82 -22.30 -0.28
C ASN A 88 13.68 -21.12 -0.76
N PHE A 89 13.54 -20.69 -2.01
CA PHE A 89 14.09 -19.42 -2.44
C PHE A 89 13.35 -18.26 -1.77
N THR A 90 14.09 -17.22 -1.40
CA THR A 90 13.49 -16.07 -0.71
C THR A 90 12.62 -15.27 -1.68
N VAL A 91 11.44 -14.88 -1.22
CA VAL A 91 10.50 -14.03 -1.94
C VAL A 91 10.16 -12.84 -1.05
N THR A 92 10.10 -11.64 -1.61
CA THR A 92 9.66 -10.46 -0.87
C THR A 92 8.19 -10.13 -1.14
N LEU A 93 7.49 -9.62 -0.13
CA LEU A 93 6.03 -9.42 -0.12
C LEU A 93 5.58 -8.08 -0.75
N GLY A 94 6.54 -7.30 -1.26
CA GLY A 94 6.30 -6.00 -1.86
C GLY A 94 6.22 -4.85 -0.88
N ARG A 95 5.63 -3.74 -1.32
CA ARG A 95 5.57 -2.50 -0.53
C ARG A 95 4.85 -2.75 0.81
N GLU A 96 5.42 -2.21 1.89
CA GLU A 96 4.92 -2.38 3.26
C GLU A 96 4.83 -3.86 3.69
N GLY A 97 5.69 -4.71 3.13
CA GLY A 97 5.66 -6.14 3.42
C GLY A 97 5.92 -6.49 4.88
N SER A 98 6.59 -5.64 5.66
CA SER A 98 6.77 -5.87 7.11
C SER A 98 5.46 -5.70 7.88
N ASP A 99 4.69 -4.66 7.59
CA ASP A 99 3.34 -4.48 8.15
C ASP A 99 2.44 -5.66 7.74
N TYR A 100 2.53 -6.08 6.47
CA TYR A 100 1.79 -7.24 5.98
C TYR A 100 2.22 -8.54 6.67
N SER A 101 3.51 -8.75 6.94
CA SER A 101 4.03 -9.92 7.66
C SER A 101 3.44 -9.99 9.07
N ALA A 102 3.42 -8.87 9.80
CA ALA A 102 2.79 -8.79 11.10
C ALA A 102 1.30 -9.18 11.03
N ALA A 103 0.59 -8.74 9.99
CA ALA A 103 -0.81 -9.08 9.79
C ALA A 103 -1.03 -10.56 9.43
N ILE A 104 -0.12 -11.18 8.66
CA ILE A 104 -0.14 -12.63 8.38
C ILE A 104 0.02 -13.42 9.68
N PHE A 105 1.02 -13.11 10.51
CA PHE A 105 1.21 -13.76 11.81
C PHE A 105 0.02 -13.53 12.74
N ALA A 106 -0.47 -12.30 12.85
CA ALA A 106 -1.64 -11.97 13.67
C ALA A 106 -2.88 -12.78 13.24
N TYR A 107 -3.11 -12.88 11.93
CA TYR A 107 -4.18 -13.70 11.37
C TYR A 107 -4.02 -15.18 11.73
N CYS A 108 -2.87 -15.78 11.44
CA CYS A 108 -2.64 -17.21 11.64
C CYS A 108 -2.70 -17.60 13.13
N LEU A 109 -2.23 -16.71 14.02
CA LEU A 109 -2.23 -16.95 15.47
C LEU A 109 -3.57 -16.63 16.15
N ASN A 110 -4.53 -16.02 15.43
CA ASN A 110 -5.75 -15.43 15.99
C ASN A 110 -5.44 -14.43 17.10
N ALA A 111 -4.53 -13.50 16.81
CA ALA A 111 -4.10 -12.50 17.79
C ALA A 111 -5.27 -11.65 18.28
N GLU A 112 -5.22 -11.24 19.55
CA GLU A 112 -6.19 -10.30 20.13
C GLU A 112 -6.08 -8.91 19.48
N ALA A 113 -4.84 -8.48 19.20
CA ALA A 113 -4.56 -7.24 18.52
C ALA A 113 -3.18 -7.26 17.85
N MET A 114 -2.98 -6.33 16.92
CA MET A 114 -1.67 -6.06 16.29
C MET A 114 -1.25 -4.61 16.56
N THR A 115 0.05 -4.33 16.68
CA THR A 115 0.55 -2.95 16.80
C THR A 115 1.64 -2.69 15.77
N ILE A 116 1.49 -1.59 15.03
CA ILE A 116 2.49 -1.06 14.11
C ILE A 116 3.14 0.16 14.78
N TRP A 117 4.45 0.10 14.94
CA TRP A 117 5.25 1.18 15.53
C TRP A 117 5.88 2.04 14.43
N LYS A 118 5.54 3.32 14.39
CA LYS A 118 6.06 4.30 13.41
C LYS A 118 6.65 5.52 14.12
N ASP A 119 7.29 6.40 13.35
CA ASP A 119 7.83 7.69 13.80
C ASP A 119 6.74 8.77 13.98
N VAL A 120 5.50 8.47 13.56
CA VAL A 120 4.33 9.34 13.69
C VAL A 120 3.45 8.96 14.89
N PRO A 121 2.69 9.92 15.47
CA PRO A 121 1.79 9.66 16.60
C PRO A 121 0.69 8.63 16.30
N GLY A 122 0.29 8.50 15.04
CA GLY A 122 -0.74 7.60 14.54
C GLY A 122 -1.14 7.99 13.13
N VAL A 123 -2.36 7.63 12.72
CA VAL A 123 -2.97 8.10 11.47
C VAL A 123 -3.47 9.52 11.66
N MET A 124 -2.97 10.43 10.84
CA MET A 124 -3.35 11.84 10.85
C MET A 124 -4.37 12.12 9.74
N THR A 125 -5.18 13.18 9.89
CA THR A 125 -6.08 13.65 8.82
C THR A 125 -5.32 14.11 7.57
N GLY A 126 -4.05 14.46 7.67
CA GLY A 126 -3.17 14.67 6.52
C GLY A 126 -1.71 14.53 6.93
N ASP A 127 -0.80 14.49 5.95
CA ASP A 127 0.63 14.51 6.24
C ASP A 127 1.01 15.90 6.84
N PRO A 128 1.48 15.97 8.11
CA PRO A 128 1.82 17.24 8.76
C PRO A 128 2.95 18.01 8.05
N ARG A 129 3.69 17.36 7.15
CA ARG A 129 4.74 18.00 6.32
C ARG A 129 4.17 18.69 5.09
N LYS A 130 2.92 18.38 4.71
CA LYS A 130 2.27 18.85 3.48
C LYS A 130 1.03 19.70 3.74
N PHE A 131 0.34 19.48 4.87
CA PHE A 131 -0.89 20.17 5.22
C PHE A 131 -0.77 20.82 6.59
N GLU A 132 -1.29 22.04 6.70
CA GLU A 132 -1.48 22.73 7.98
C GLU A 132 -2.75 22.21 8.69
N ASN A 133 -2.84 22.39 10.00
CA ASN A 133 -4.02 22.04 10.82
C ASN A 133 -4.45 20.57 10.76
N VAL A 134 -3.51 19.63 10.66
CA VAL A 134 -3.79 18.19 10.73
C VAL A 134 -4.01 17.72 12.17
N SER A 135 -4.89 16.74 12.35
CA SER A 135 -5.33 16.18 13.62
C SER A 135 -5.11 14.67 13.65
N LEU A 136 -4.97 14.10 14.86
CA LEU A 136 -4.84 12.66 15.06
C LEU A 136 -6.23 12.00 15.00
N LEU A 137 -6.36 11.00 14.13
CA LEU A 137 -7.52 10.11 14.12
C LEU A 137 -7.33 9.03 15.17
N SER A 138 -7.95 9.16 16.33
CA SER A 138 -7.84 8.23 17.45
C SER A 138 -8.53 6.89 17.17
N ASN A 139 -9.62 6.89 16.40
CA ASN A 139 -10.36 5.67 16.06
C ASN A 139 -10.92 5.74 14.63
N ILE A 140 -10.53 4.77 13.80
CA ILE A 140 -10.96 4.65 12.41
C ILE A 140 -11.52 3.26 12.12
N SER A 141 -12.53 3.21 11.24
CA SER A 141 -13.08 1.96 10.75
C SER A 141 -12.10 1.27 9.78
N TYR A 142 -12.28 -0.03 9.55
CA TYR A 142 -11.52 -0.70 8.50
C TYR A 142 -11.81 -0.11 7.12
N GLU A 143 -13.07 0.23 6.85
CA GLU A 143 -13.50 0.83 5.59
C GLU A 143 -12.78 2.15 5.35
N ASP A 144 -12.76 3.04 6.34
CA ASP A 144 -12.07 4.33 6.23
C ASP A 144 -10.55 4.14 6.08
N ALA A 145 -9.96 3.21 6.84
CA ALA A 145 -8.52 2.90 6.71
C ALA A 145 -8.17 2.37 5.31
N ILE A 146 -9.00 1.48 4.74
CA ILE A 146 -8.82 0.95 3.38
C ILE A 146 -8.92 2.08 2.35
N GLU A 147 -9.92 2.95 2.47
CA GLU A 147 -10.12 4.08 1.56
C GLU A 147 -8.94 5.05 1.64
N MET A 148 -8.51 5.44 2.85
CA MET A 148 -7.34 6.31 3.03
C MET A 148 -6.08 5.69 2.40
N ALA A 149 -5.84 4.41 2.64
CA ALA A 149 -4.72 3.69 2.06
C ALA A 149 -4.79 3.60 0.54
N TYR A 150 -5.99 3.37 -0.02
CA TYR A 150 -6.25 3.35 -1.46
C TYR A 150 -5.92 4.70 -2.11
N TYR A 151 -6.32 5.81 -1.48
CA TYR A 151 -6.03 7.16 -1.96
C TYR A 151 -4.59 7.62 -1.74
N GLY A 152 -3.77 6.85 -1.02
CA GLY A 152 -2.33 7.09 -0.90
C GLY A 152 -1.86 7.57 0.47
N ALA A 153 -2.69 7.47 1.52
CA ALA A 153 -2.22 7.66 2.89
C ALA A 153 -1.18 6.57 3.20
N SER A 154 0.08 7.00 3.37
CA SER A 154 1.23 6.10 3.46
C SER A 154 1.35 5.34 4.78
N VAL A 155 0.54 5.67 5.78
CA VAL A 155 0.64 5.10 7.13
C VAL A 155 0.12 3.66 7.17
N ILE A 156 -0.79 3.28 6.26
CA ILE A 156 -1.43 1.96 6.26
C ILE A 156 -1.49 1.42 4.83
N HIS A 157 -1.22 0.12 4.66
CA HIS A 157 -1.33 -0.54 3.35
C HIS A 157 -2.54 -1.49 3.28
N PRO A 158 -3.30 -1.54 2.16
CA PRO A 158 -4.49 -2.39 2.06
C PRO A 158 -4.22 -3.90 2.23
N LYS A 159 -3.05 -4.39 1.78
CA LYS A 159 -2.64 -5.80 1.98
C LYS A 159 -2.59 -6.17 3.46
N THR A 160 -2.18 -5.24 4.33
CA THR A 160 -2.13 -5.43 5.79
C THR A 160 -3.53 -5.47 6.40
N LEU A 161 -4.46 -4.66 5.88
CA LEU A 161 -5.82 -4.52 6.42
C LEU A 161 -6.69 -5.76 6.18
N GLN A 162 -6.55 -6.39 5.01
CA GLN A 162 -7.42 -7.48 4.58
C GLN A 162 -7.48 -8.68 5.56
N PRO A 163 -6.35 -9.30 5.96
CA PRO A 163 -6.39 -10.42 6.90
C PRO A 163 -6.92 -10.00 8.28
N LEU A 164 -6.53 -8.83 8.78
CA LEU A 164 -6.99 -8.33 10.08
C LEU A 164 -8.51 -8.11 10.09
N LYS A 165 -9.06 -7.53 9.02
CA LYS A 165 -10.51 -7.35 8.85
C LYS A 165 -11.23 -8.69 8.82
N GLN A 166 -10.73 -9.69 8.11
CA GLN A 166 -11.36 -11.02 8.01
C GLN A 166 -11.57 -11.69 9.37
N LYS A 167 -10.61 -11.53 10.30
CA LYS A 167 -10.70 -12.08 11.66
C LYS A 167 -11.13 -11.05 12.72
N ASN A 168 -11.53 -9.85 12.31
CA ASN A 168 -11.88 -8.74 13.20
C ASN A 168 -10.79 -8.41 14.24
N ILE A 169 -9.50 -8.57 13.88
CA ILE A 169 -8.37 -8.35 14.79
C ILE A 169 -8.00 -6.86 14.80
N PRO A 170 -8.38 -6.06 15.81
CA PRO A 170 -8.07 -4.65 15.83
C PRO A 170 -6.54 -4.43 15.79
N PHE A 171 -6.12 -3.32 15.20
CA PHE A 171 -4.71 -2.94 15.28
C PHE A 171 -4.51 -1.48 15.63
N PHE A 172 -3.29 -1.19 16.08
CA PHE A 172 -2.90 0.13 16.56
C PHE A 172 -1.73 0.66 15.75
N VAL A 173 -1.80 1.93 15.35
CA VAL A 173 -0.64 2.67 14.84
C VAL A 173 -0.15 3.59 15.96
N LYS A 174 1.06 3.32 16.45
CA LYS A 174 1.65 4.02 17.61
C LYS A 174 3.02 4.60 17.29
N SER A 175 3.37 5.67 18.00
CA SER A 175 4.71 6.25 17.90
C SER A 175 5.73 5.50 18.74
N PHE A 176 6.87 5.13 18.18
CA PHE A 176 8.02 4.69 18.97
C PHE A 176 8.78 5.86 19.63
N VAL A 177 8.55 7.10 19.18
CA VAL A 177 9.08 8.33 19.82
C VAL A 177 8.27 8.67 21.09
N GLU A 178 6.95 8.46 21.03
CA GLU A 178 6.02 8.74 22.14
C GLU A 178 5.22 7.47 22.54
N PRO A 179 5.87 6.40 23.04
CA PRO A 179 5.25 5.08 23.15
C PRO A 179 4.09 4.95 24.15
N LYS A 180 3.98 5.93 25.07
CA LYS A 180 2.90 6.02 26.06
C LYS A 180 1.60 6.62 25.49
N LYS A 181 1.65 7.29 24.34
CA LYS A 181 0.44 7.82 23.69
C LYS A 181 -0.41 6.68 23.12
N PRO A 182 -1.74 6.83 23.08
CA PRO A 182 -2.64 5.77 22.61
C PRO A 182 -2.50 5.49 21.11
N GLY A 183 -2.11 6.49 20.33
CA GLY A 183 -2.04 6.42 18.87
C GLY A 183 -3.41 6.30 18.23
N THR A 184 -3.48 5.62 17.09
CA THR A 184 -4.72 5.36 16.35
C THR A 184 -5.11 3.90 16.49
N LYS A 185 -6.36 3.64 16.90
CA LYS A 185 -6.98 2.33 16.80
C LYS A 185 -7.71 2.19 15.46
N VAL A 186 -7.51 1.05 14.79
CA VAL A 186 -8.25 0.65 13.60
C VAL A 186 -9.00 -0.63 13.91
N GLY A 187 -10.30 -0.65 13.65
CA GLY A 187 -11.11 -1.85 13.90
C GLY A 187 -12.60 -1.64 13.76
N ASN A 188 -13.36 -2.64 14.21
CA ASN A 188 -14.82 -2.57 14.28
C ASN A 188 -15.29 -2.05 15.64
N GLY A 189 -16.42 -1.33 15.62
CA GLY A 189 -17.08 -0.79 16.81
C GLY A 189 -16.47 0.50 17.36
N GLY A 190 -17.34 1.43 17.75
CA GLY A 190 -16.98 2.71 18.38
C GLY A 190 -17.52 3.93 17.62
N ASN A 191 -17.32 5.11 18.22
CA ASN A 191 -17.57 6.38 17.54
C ASN A 191 -16.37 6.69 16.64
N PHE A 192 -16.50 6.39 15.35
CA PHE A 192 -15.48 6.72 14.35
C PHE A 192 -15.45 8.22 14.07
N GLN A 193 -14.25 8.79 14.07
CA GLN A 193 -14.06 10.19 13.65
C GLN A 193 -14.32 10.30 12.15
N LYS A 194 -15.09 11.32 11.75
CA LYS A 194 -15.41 11.63 10.36
C LYS A 194 -14.86 12.99 9.95
N GLU A 195 -13.69 13.32 10.48
CA GLU A 195 -12.97 14.53 10.12
C GLU A 195 -12.53 14.46 8.65
N GLU A 196 -12.40 15.64 8.04
CA GLU A 196 -11.86 15.75 6.69
C GLU A 196 -10.43 15.24 6.68
N SER A 197 -10.11 14.38 5.71
CA SER A 197 -8.75 13.88 5.55
C SER A 197 -8.20 14.23 4.18
N TYR A 198 -7.02 14.80 4.16
CA TYR A 198 -6.33 15.33 3.00
C TYR A 198 -5.15 14.44 2.63
N ILE A 199 -5.15 13.97 1.38
CA ILE A 199 -4.16 13.04 0.86
C ILE A 199 -3.58 13.64 -0.42
N LEU A 200 -2.26 13.58 -0.55
CA LEU A 200 -1.52 14.09 -1.71
C LEU A 200 -0.66 12.96 -2.29
N LYS A 201 -0.90 12.64 -3.57
CA LYS A 201 -0.01 11.80 -4.38
C LYS A 201 0.74 12.68 -5.38
N GLU A 202 2.05 12.79 -5.20
CA GLU A 202 2.95 13.49 -6.12
C GLU A 202 3.40 12.54 -7.25
N ASN A 203 4.08 13.08 -8.27
CA ASN A 203 4.66 12.33 -9.38
C ASN A 203 3.65 11.46 -10.15
N GLN A 204 2.43 11.98 -10.33
CA GLN A 204 1.41 11.34 -11.14
C GLN A 204 1.55 11.75 -12.61
N ASN A 205 0.99 10.94 -13.51
CA ASN A 205 0.91 11.24 -14.94
C ASN A 205 -0.55 11.23 -15.37
N LEU A 206 -1.01 12.26 -16.09
CA LEU A 206 -2.34 12.28 -16.69
C LEU A 206 -2.22 11.86 -18.15
N LEU A 207 -2.85 10.74 -18.49
CA LEU A 207 -2.90 10.20 -19.83
C LEU A 207 -4.34 10.24 -20.34
N ARG A 208 -4.56 11.06 -21.37
CA ARG A 208 -5.82 11.09 -22.12
C ARG A 208 -5.68 10.19 -23.34
N ILE A 209 -6.63 9.29 -23.54
CA ILE A 209 -6.66 8.31 -24.62
C ILE A 209 -7.98 8.49 -25.37
N SER A 210 -7.93 8.66 -26.69
CA SER A 210 -9.11 8.74 -27.55
C SER A 210 -8.96 7.84 -28.78
N THR A 211 -10.08 7.44 -29.36
CA THR A 211 -10.10 6.72 -30.64
C THR A 211 -9.69 7.67 -31.77
N ARG A 212 -9.06 7.14 -32.81
CA ARG A 212 -8.58 7.95 -33.96
C ARG A 212 -9.68 8.30 -34.95
N ASP A 213 -10.73 7.50 -34.97
CA ASP A 213 -11.88 7.60 -35.88
C ASP A 213 -13.13 8.17 -35.18
N PHE A 214 -12.98 8.69 -33.96
CA PHE A 214 -14.08 9.18 -33.11
C PHE A 214 -15.15 8.13 -32.78
N SER A 215 -14.83 6.83 -32.95
CA SER A 215 -15.67 5.75 -32.45
C SER A 215 -15.77 5.79 -30.92
N PHE A 216 -16.85 5.24 -30.37
CA PHE A 216 -16.99 5.19 -28.92
C PHE A 216 -15.91 4.31 -28.29
N ILE A 217 -15.44 4.71 -27.10
CA ILE A 217 -14.61 3.82 -26.27
C ILE A 217 -15.52 2.73 -25.69
N ALA A 218 -15.62 1.65 -26.46
CA ALA A 218 -16.27 0.40 -26.06
C ALA A 218 -15.36 -0.49 -25.21
N GLU A 219 -15.94 -1.58 -24.69
CA GLU A 219 -15.33 -2.54 -23.78
C GLU A 219 -14.04 -3.17 -24.33
N GLU A 220 -13.98 -3.42 -25.65
CA GLU A 220 -12.79 -3.98 -26.30
C GLU A 220 -11.57 -3.03 -26.20
N HIS A 221 -11.79 -1.72 -26.34
CA HIS A 221 -10.75 -0.71 -26.19
C HIS A 221 -10.26 -0.65 -24.74
N LEU A 222 -11.20 -0.64 -23.78
CA LEU A 222 -10.88 -0.64 -22.37
C LEU A 222 -10.04 -1.87 -22.00
N SER A 223 -10.48 -3.06 -22.40
CA SER A 223 -9.76 -4.32 -22.17
C SER A 223 -8.30 -4.24 -22.63
N LYS A 224 -8.08 -3.74 -23.85
CA LYS A 224 -6.73 -3.54 -24.41
C LYS A 224 -5.91 -2.53 -23.61
N ILE A 225 -6.49 -1.40 -23.22
CA ILE A 225 -5.81 -0.37 -22.41
C ILE A 225 -5.41 -0.94 -21.04
N PHE A 226 -6.32 -1.61 -20.34
CA PHE A 226 -6.05 -2.22 -19.03
C PHE A 226 -5.00 -3.34 -19.11
N ALA A 227 -5.01 -4.14 -20.18
CA ALA A 227 -3.98 -5.17 -20.40
C ALA A 227 -2.58 -4.56 -20.57
N LEU A 228 -2.47 -3.44 -21.29
CA LEU A 228 -1.20 -2.72 -21.46
C LEU A 228 -0.72 -2.06 -20.16
N LEU A 229 -1.63 -1.49 -19.36
CA LEU A 229 -1.32 -0.97 -18.03
C LEU A 229 -0.77 -2.06 -17.11
N ALA A 230 -1.43 -3.22 -17.08
CA ALA A 230 -1.02 -4.37 -16.27
C ALA A 230 0.35 -4.92 -16.72
N LYS A 231 0.55 -5.10 -18.03
CA LYS A 231 1.84 -5.53 -18.62
C LYS A 231 2.99 -4.61 -18.21
N ASN A 232 2.76 -3.29 -18.24
CA ASN A 232 3.77 -2.28 -17.89
C ASN A 232 3.86 -1.99 -16.38
N LYS A 233 3.06 -2.68 -15.55
CA LYS A 233 2.99 -2.50 -14.09
C LYS A 233 2.67 -1.07 -13.66
N ILE A 234 1.85 -0.37 -14.44
CA ILE A 234 1.39 1.00 -14.16
C ILE A 234 0.06 0.93 -13.41
N LYS A 235 -0.06 1.69 -12.32
CA LYS A 235 -1.26 1.72 -11.49
C LYS A 235 -2.12 2.92 -11.84
N ILE A 236 -3.43 2.74 -11.77
CA ILE A 236 -4.40 3.81 -11.96
C ILE A 236 -4.74 4.39 -10.58
N SER A 237 -4.63 5.71 -10.45
CA SER A 237 -4.99 6.47 -9.24
C SER A 237 -6.38 7.10 -9.36
N LEU A 238 -6.75 7.54 -10.57
CA LEU A 238 -8.05 8.12 -10.89
C LEU A 238 -8.37 7.79 -12.35
N MET A 239 -9.64 7.52 -12.65
CA MET A 239 -10.10 7.32 -14.03
C MET A 239 -11.42 8.05 -14.27
N GLN A 240 -11.54 8.61 -15.46
CA GLN A 240 -12.78 9.22 -15.95
C GLN A 240 -13.00 8.81 -17.40
N ASN A 241 -14.21 8.38 -17.72
CA ASN A 241 -14.57 7.94 -19.05
C ASN A 241 -15.66 8.86 -19.64
N THR A 242 -15.53 9.14 -20.93
CA THR A 242 -16.52 9.85 -21.75
C THR A 242 -16.88 8.95 -22.93
N ALA A 243 -17.78 9.40 -23.81
CA ALA A 243 -18.16 8.62 -24.98
C ALA A 243 -16.95 8.27 -25.89
N ILE A 244 -15.99 9.19 -26.05
CA ILE A 244 -14.90 9.08 -27.04
C ILE A 244 -13.49 9.16 -26.43
N SER A 245 -13.39 9.38 -25.12
CA SER A 245 -12.08 9.53 -24.45
C SER A 245 -12.08 8.96 -23.04
N LEU A 246 -10.93 8.40 -22.66
CA LEU A 246 -10.61 7.87 -21.35
C LEU A 246 -9.45 8.70 -20.79
N GLU A 247 -9.65 9.26 -19.60
CA GLU A 247 -8.64 10.02 -18.87
C GLU A 247 -8.19 9.23 -17.65
N LEU A 248 -6.88 9.01 -17.54
CA LEU A 248 -6.28 8.22 -16.49
C LEU A 248 -5.20 9.03 -15.77
N CYS A 249 -5.35 9.21 -14.47
CA CYS A 249 -4.26 9.62 -13.60
C CYS A 249 -3.51 8.37 -13.15
N LEU A 250 -2.22 8.28 -13.45
CA LEU A 250 -1.41 7.08 -13.39
C LEU A 250 -0.21 7.26 -12.47
N GLU A 251 0.07 6.24 -11.67
CA GLU A 251 1.29 6.10 -10.88
C GLU A 251 2.24 5.12 -11.58
N ASP A 252 3.41 5.62 -11.97
CA ASP A 252 4.45 4.85 -12.64
C ASP A 252 5.70 4.73 -11.75
N LYS A 253 5.73 3.65 -10.96
CA LYS A 253 6.83 3.39 -10.02
C LYS A 253 8.12 2.95 -10.73
N TYR A 254 8.03 2.44 -11.96
CA TYR A 254 9.15 1.78 -12.64
C TYR A 254 9.68 2.57 -13.84
N GLY A 255 9.07 3.71 -14.18
CA GLY A 255 9.50 4.57 -15.29
C GLY A 255 9.07 4.05 -16.67
N ASN A 256 7.98 3.28 -16.73
CA ASN A 256 7.48 2.64 -17.95
C ASN A 256 6.43 3.47 -18.72
N ILE A 257 6.06 4.67 -18.24
CA ILE A 257 4.97 5.47 -18.82
C ILE A 257 5.20 5.85 -20.28
N ASP A 258 6.46 6.12 -20.66
CA ASP A 258 6.82 6.45 -22.03
C ASP A 258 6.70 5.25 -22.98
N GLU A 259 7.04 4.05 -22.49
CA GLU A 259 6.89 2.81 -23.25
C GLU A 259 5.41 2.47 -23.43
N LEU A 260 4.61 2.56 -22.36
CA LEU A 260 3.15 2.41 -22.44
C LEU A 260 2.55 3.38 -23.45
N ASN A 261 2.91 4.67 -23.38
CA ASN A 261 2.36 5.68 -24.26
C ASN A 261 2.68 5.38 -25.73
N LYS A 262 3.91 4.96 -26.05
CA LYS A 262 4.29 4.52 -27.41
C LYS A 262 3.51 3.30 -27.88
N GLU A 263 3.23 2.33 -27.00
CA GLU A 263 2.41 1.16 -27.35
C GLU A 263 0.95 1.56 -27.63
N LEU A 264 0.35 2.40 -26.79
CA LEU A 264 -1.01 2.90 -26.97
C LEU A 264 -1.17 3.75 -28.23
N GLN A 265 -0.16 4.56 -28.56
CA GLN A 265 -0.15 5.38 -29.77
C GLN A 265 -0.25 4.60 -31.07
N LYS A 266 -0.09 3.27 -31.08
CA LYS A 266 -0.28 2.45 -32.30
C LYS A 266 -1.74 2.41 -32.72
N ASP A 267 -2.65 2.36 -31.75
CA ASP A 267 -4.09 2.14 -31.96
C ASP A 267 -4.92 3.38 -31.59
N PHE A 268 -4.42 4.20 -30.68
CA PHE A 268 -5.14 5.34 -30.12
C PHE A 268 -4.43 6.67 -30.44
N GLN A 269 -5.14 7.78 -30.19
CA GLN A 269 -4.56 9.09 -30.01
C GLN A 269 -4.37 9.33 -28.51
N THR A 270 -3.22 9.87 -28.11
CA THR A 270 -2.85 10.01 -26.70
C THR A 270 -2.28 11.40 -26.41
N GLU A 271 -2.60 11.95 -25.24
CA GLU A 271 -1.94 13.13 -24.67
C GLU A 271 -1.43 12.79 -23.26
N LEU A 272 -0.14 13.01 -23.01
CA LEU A 272 0.52 12.66 -21.76
C LEU A 272 1.09 13.89 -21.08
N LEU A 273 0.60 14.18 -19.88
CA LEU A 273 1.14 15.18 -18.96
C LEU A 273 1.81 14.46 -17.78
N LYS A 274 3.00 14.92 -17.38
CA LYS A 274 3.82 14.27 -16.35
C LYS A 274 4.05 15.19 -15.16
N ASN A 275 4.50 14.60 -14.06
CA ASN A 275 4.89 15.31 -12.83
C ASN A 275 3.73 16.11 -12.21
N LEU A 276 2.53 15.54 -12.24
CA LEU A 276 1.33 16.13 -11.68
C LEU A 276 1.12 15.70 -10.23
N SER A 277 0.24 16.42 -9.55
CA SER A 277 -0.21 16.11 -8.20
C SER A 277 -1.68 15.70 -8.21
N LEU A 278 -2.02 14.63 -7.49
CA LEU A 278 -3.39 14.24 -7.22
C LEU A 278 -3.71 14.52 -5.74
N TYR A 279 -4.59 15.48 -5.52
CA TYR A 279 -5.15 15.78 -4.21
C TYR A 279 -6.45 14.99 -4.02
N THR A 280 -6.63 14.41 -2.84
CA THR A 280 -7.87 13.76 -2.42
C THR A 280 -8.32 14.30 -1.07
N VAL A 281 -9.58 14.71 -0.97
CA VAL A 281 -10.25 15.07 0.28
C VAL A 281 -11.31 14.04 0.59
N ARG A 282 -11.16 13.35 1.71
CA ARG A 282 -12.10 12.37 2.26
C ARG A 282 -12.98 13.02 3.32
N ASN A 283 -14.22 12.57 3.44
CA ASN A 283 -15.25 13.15 4.31
C ASN A 283 -15.45 14.66 4.07
N ALA A 284 -15.25 15.09 2.82
CA ALA A 284 -15.25 16.49 2.44
C ALA A 284 -16.57 17.18 2.83
N LYS A 285 -16.46 18.34 3.48
CA LYS A 285 -17.57 19.26 3.71
C LYS A 285 -17.70 20.12 2.47
N LEU A 286 -18.64 19.74 1.60
CA LEU A 286 -18.87 20.38 0.30
C LEU A 286 -19.22 21.88 0.37
N GLU A 287 -19.52 22.39 1.56
CA GLU A 287 -19.88 23.78 1.83
C GLU A 287 -18.65 24.71 1.91
N ASP A 288 -17.42 24.20 2.09
CA ASP A 288 -16.22 25.02 2.34
C ASP A 288 -14.94 24.48 1.65
N LEU A 289 -14.94 24.46 0.32
CA LEU A 289 -13.78 24.01 -0.48
C LEU A 289 -13.04 25.15 -1.19
N GLY A 290 -13.48 26.40 -1.01
CA GLY A 290 -12.91 27.55 -1.72
C GLY A 290 -11.39 27.67 -1.52
N ASP A 291 -10.93 27.47 -0.28
CA ASP A 291 -9.49 27.46 0.04
C ASP A 291 -8.76 26.25 -0.54
N PHE A 292 -9.42 25.09 -0.66
CA PHE A 292 -8.82 23.91 -1.26
C PHE A 292 -8.53 24.10 -2.75
N TYR A 293 -9.36 24.82 -3.50
CA TYR A 293 -9.14 25.08 -4.93
C TYR A 293 -8.24 26.29 -5.22
N LYS A 294 -7.94 27.10 -4.20
CA LYS A 294 -7.18 28.34 -4.34
C LYS A 294 -5.78 28.07 -4.92
N ASN A 295 -5.40 28.83 -5.95
CA ASN A 295 -4.12 28.74 -6.66
C ASN A 295 -3.81 27.39 -7.33
N LYS A 296 -4.81 26.53 -7.54
CA LYS A 296 -4.63 25.24 -8.25
C LYS A 296 -5.11 25.35 -9.69
N ASN A 297 -4.26 24.96 -10.65
CA ASN A 297 -4.69 24.74 -12.03
C ASN A 297 -5.27 23.33 -12.14
N ILE A 298 -6.60 23.22 -12.18
CA ILE A 298 -7.30 21.94 -12.19
C ILE A 298 -7.30 21.36 -13.60
N LEU A 299 -6.71 20.18 -13.76
CA LEU A 299 -6.69 19.45 -15.03
C LEU A 299 -7.82 18.42 -15.13
N LEU A 300 -8.13 17.77 -14.00
CA LEU A 300 -9.15 16.73 -13.88
C LEU A 300 -9.74 16.78 -12.49
N GLU A 301 -11.05 16.66 -12.38
CA GLU A 301 -11.77 16.64 -11.11
C GLU A 301 -12.85 15.56 -11.10
N GLN A 302 -12.92 14.83 -10.00
CA GLN A 302 -13.99 13.88 -9.72
C GLN A 302 -14.54 14.12 -8.31
N SER A 303 -15.86 14.17 -8.21
CA SER A 303 -16.57 14.30 -6.94
C SER A 303 -17.56 13.16 -6.75
N SER A 304 -17.65 12.68 -5.51
CA SER A 304 -18.59 11.67 -5.04
C SER A 304 -19.10 12.07 -3.65
N ASN A 305 -20.11 11.39 -3.11
CA ASN A 305 -20.81 11.75 -1.87
C ASN A 305 -19.92 12.20 -0.69
N LYS A 306 -18.69 11.69 -0.56
CA LYS A 306 -17.76 12.04 0.53
C LYS A 306 -16.32 12.27 0.09
N THR A 307 -16.03 12.19 -1.20
CA THR A 307 -14.65 12.23 -1.70
C THR A 307 -14.55 13.16 -2.88
N ILE A 308 -13.57 14.04 -2.84
CA ILE A 308 -13.19 14.92 -3.94
C ILE A 308 -11.76 14.63 -4.33
N GLN A 309 -11.53 14.48 -5.63
CA GLN A 309 -10.22 14.23 -6.19
C GLN A 309 -9.93 15.26 -7.27
N VAL A 310 -8.75 15.88 -7.20
CA VAL A 310 -8.34 16.95 -8.11
C VAL A 310 -6.91 16.70 -8.57
N VAL A 311 -6.71 16.61 -9.88
CA VAL A 311 -5.39 16.55 -10.51
C VAL A 311 -4.95 17.97 -10.86
N THR A 312 -3.74 18.34 -10.44
CA THR A 312 -3.17 19.66 -10.70
C THR A 312 -1.75 19.56 -11.24
N ASN A 313 -1.31 20.64 -11.90
CA ASN A 313 0.11 20.90 -12.16
C ASN A 313 0.88 21.17 -10.87
#